data_AF-A0A9D2G0C9-F1
#
_entry.id   AF-A0A9D2G0C9-F1
#
_cell.length_a   1.000
_cell.length_b   1.000
_cell.length_c   1.000
_cell.angle_alpha   90.00
_cell.angle_beta   90.00
_cell.angle_gamma   90.00
#
_symmetry.space_group_name_H-M   'P 1'
#
loop_
_entity.id
_entity.type
_entity.pdbx_description
1 polymer ?
#
loop_
_entity_poly.entity_id
_entity_poly.type
_entity_poly.pdbx_seq_one_letter_code
_entity_poly.pdbx_strand_id
1 'polypeptide(L)'
;MANYDIKLFAHGVPKGQSIWGNPKAESLYIESFYGRQSSVSTQMLIEVMRMGNETSCYYTYLKTGNLQDMDGRPGGYFALTLKVNYYYADIHNIYNLLETAFNKYILGTILSSTGAGYRFRVSRLEEVASTLNGLEEELRHYLMQFSTNQDFVPLTGFKSNGQEACGTIHLLEASAKVVLEHVKRTGKISVSSLYPSAAESQLRSEIEKSAQQKISTIRQQAAAEVEKALREKEASLQASKDERLSSQRYKSLYEKSEQDLDKARRTLSEIKRSLESIHGIDGQDSVPGHGEANNRPQDMGVKTPLRRKSVLPLLNLLLTLLLVVFLIPRSCSNGGTKDKDAPNDMADTVTYESPGQENPNVEEESVPEEVATPAPGEEPLPDSGETGSEEVALEDLFEGAWIDIKGIGRSNPMRKGISYKVTLQKGPSDLEGQGQWQSTDFTIKSNDSIVPKHTGECVISYMINGKVAKTRTIIVQK
;
A
#
# COMPACT_ATOMS: atom_id res chain seq x y z
N MET A 1 -52.45 -9.61 -3.33
CA MET A 1 -51.10 -9.00 -3.23
C MET A 1 -50.14 -10.11 -2.84
N ALA A 2 -48.92 -10.11 -3.37
CA ALA A 2 -47.88 -11.00 -2.86
C ALA A 2 -47.65 -10.68 -1.38
N ASN A 3 -47.57 -11.69 -0.53
CA ASN A 3 -47.27 -11.51 0.89
C ASN A 3 -45.75 -11.61 1.08
N TYR A 4 -45.10 -10.45 1.18
CA TYR A 4 -43.66 -10.37 1.41
C TYR A 4 -43.39 -10.49 2.91
N ASP A 5 -42.76 -11.59 3.31
CA ASP A 5 -42.27 -11.77 4.67
C ASP A 5 -40.86 -11.19 4.76
N ILE A 6 -40.77 -10.06 5.47
CA ILE A 6 -39.54 -9.30 5.68
C ILE A 6 -39.26 -9.29 7.18
N LYS A 7 -38.07 -9.73 7.57
CA LYS A 7 -37.63 -9.82 8.97
C LYS A 7 -36.22 -9.26 9.13
N LEU A 8 -36.01 -8.47 10.18
CA LEU A 8 -34.70 -7.90 10.50
C LEU A 8 -34.07 -8.67 11.66
N PHE A 9 -32.77 -8.88 11.57
CA PHE A 9 -31.94 -9.36 12.65
C PHE A 9 -30.75 -8.42 12.83
N ALA A 10 -30.37 -8.17 14.08
CA ALA A 10 -29.12 -7.51 14.41
C ALA A 10 -28.26 -8.49 15.21
N HIS A 11 -26.99 -8.63 14.83
CA HIS A 11 -26.08 -9.54 15.52
C HIS A 11 -24.64 -9.04 15.52
N GLY A 12 -23.89 -9.42 16.53
CA GLY A 12 -22.51 -8.97 16.71
C GLY A 12 -21.88 -9.45 18.01
N VAL A 13 -20.77 -8.82 18.39
CA VAL A 13 -19.96 -9.21 19.56
C VAL A 13 -19.79 -8.05 20.56
N PRO A 14 -20.86 -7.50 21.15
CA PRO A 14 -20.78 -6.42 22.14
C PRO A 14 -20.08 -6.82 23.45
N LYS A 15 -20.36 -8.02 23.96
CA LYS A 15 -19.71 -8.63 25.13
C LYS A 15 -19.79 -10.14 25.03
N GLY A 16 -19.25 -10.66 23.94
CA GLY A 16 -19.59 -11.99 23.41
C GLY A 16 -20.74 -11.90 22.39
N GLN A 17 -21.06 -13.04 21.77
CA GLN A 17 -22.09 -13.11 20.73
C GLN A 17 -23.45 -12.67 21.27
N SER A 18 -24.08 -11.70 20.61
CA SER A 18 -25.43 -11.21 20.91
C SER A 18 -26.23 -11.11 19.62
N ILE A 19 -27.53 -11.46 19.70
CA ILE A 19 -28.44 -11.54 18.56
C ILE A 19 -29.81 -11.01 18.99
N TRP A 20 -30.41 -10.18 18.14
CA TRP A 20 -31.79 -9.71 18.23
C TRP A 20 -32.57 -10.15 16.97
N GLY A 21 -33.88 -10.46 17.10
CA GLY A 21 -34.76 -10.79 15.97
C GLY A 21 -35.35 -12.21 15.89
N ASN A 22 -35.23 -13.03 16.95
CA ASN A 22 -35.68 -14.45 17.07
C ASN A 22 -34.72 -15.50 16.46
N PRO A 23 -33.65 -15.85 17.21
CA PRO A 23 -32.52 -16.62 16.68
C PRO A 23 -32.80 -18.11 16.45
N LYS A 24 -33.79 -18.75 17.09
CA LYS A 24 -33.85 -20.24 17.09
C LYS A 24 -33.94 -20.88 15.69
N ALA A 25 -34.67 -20.25 14.77
CA ALA A 25 -34.78 -20.75 13.39
C ALA A 25 -33.58 -20.36 12.51
N GLU A 26 -32.88 -19.28 12.88
CA GLU A 26 -31.85 -18.63 12.07
C GLU A 26 -30.44 -18.74 12.65
N SER A 27 -30.30 -19.38 13.82
CA SER A 27 -29.08 -19.50 14.62
C SER A 27 -27.93 -20.04 13.79
N LEU A 28 -28.20 -21.06 12.97
CA LEU A 28 -27.21 -21.71 12.11
C LEU A 28 -26.62 -20.73 11.08
N TYR A 29 -27.44 -19.83 10.54
CA TYR A 29 -26.98 -18.78 9.62
C TYR A 29 -26.21 -17.69 10.39
N ILE A 30 -26.80 -17.16 11.45
CA ILE A 30 -26.25 -16.03 12.22
C ILE A 30 -24.93 -16.39 12.92
N GLU A 31 -24.82 -17.58 13.49
CA GLU A 31 -23.61 -18.06 14.16
C GLU A 31 -22.44 -18.24 13.19
N SER A 32 -22.71 -18.46 11.89
CA SER A 32 -21.66 -18.58 10.86
C SER A 32 -20.86 -17.28 10.60
N PHE A 33 -21.30 -16.17 11.20
CA PHE A 33 -20.58 -14.89 11.17
C PHE A 33 -19.54 -14.77 12.28
N TYR A 34 -19.65 -15.56 13.34
CA TYR A 34 -18.68 -15.54 14.42
C TYR A 34 -17.32 -16.05 13.92
N GLY A 35 -16.31 -15.19 13.96
CA GLY A 35 -14.97 -15.49 13.43
C GLY A 35 -14.87 -15.51 11.90
N ARG A 36 -15.94 -15.15 11.18
CA ARG A 36 -15.92 -15.04 9.71
C ARG A 36 -14.91 -13.98 9.28
N GLN A 37 -14.00 -14.38 8.39
CA GLN A 37 -13.01 -13.49 7.83
C GLN A 37 -13.59 -12.73 6.63
N SER A 38 -13.13 -11.50 6.44
CA SER A 38 -13.48 -10.66 5.31
C SER A 38 -12.23 -9.95 4.81
N SER A 39 -12.10 -9.82 3.48
CA SER A 39 -11.05 -9.02 2.85
C SER A 39 -11.33 -7.52 2.88
N VAL A 40 -12.57 -7.12 3.19
CA VAL A 40 -13.00 -5.71 3.30
C VAL A 40 -13.71 -5.45 4.64
N SER A 41 -13.63 -4.22 5.14
CA SER A 41 -14.22 -3.83 6.44
C SER A 41 -15.73 -3.61 6.40
N THR A 42 -16.31 -3.41 5.21
CA THR A 42 -17.74 -3.23 5.00
C THR A 42 -18.16 -3.98 3.75
N GLN A 43 -19.22 -4.77 3.83
CA GLN A 43 -19.81 -5.48 2.68
C GLN A 43 -21.28 -5.81 2.95
N MET A 44 -22.04 -6.05 1.89
CA MET A 44 -23.34 -6.69 1.94
C MET A 44 -23.24 -8.09 1.35
N LEU A 45 -23.54 -9.11 2.15
CA LEU A 45 -23.67 -10.48 1.67
C LEU A 45 -25.11 -10.71 1.23
N ILE A 46 -25.27 -11.26 0.04
CA ILE A 46 -26.57 -11.70 -0.48
C ILE A 46 -26.51 -13.22 -0.57
N GLU A 47 -27.28 -13.91 0.25
CA GLU A 47 -27.24 -15.38 0.36
C GLU A 47 -28.65 -15.96 0.28
N VAL A 48 -28.86 -16.96 -0.59
CA VAL A 48 -30.11 -17.74 -0.64
C VAL A 48 -29.93 -18.97 0.22
N MET A 49 -30.71 -19.06 1.27
CA MET A 49 -30.64 -20.17 2.23
C MET A 49 -31.96 -20.92 2.24
N ARG A 50 -31.87 -22.24 2.31
CA ARG A 50 -32.99 -23.12 2.60
C ARG A 50 -32.82 -23.69 4.00
N MET A 51 -33.81 -23.44 4.85
CA MET A 51 -33.92 -23.96 6.21
C MET A 51 -35.22 -24.74 6.31
N GLY A 52 -35.11 -26.07 6.36
CA GLY A 52 -36.27 -26.96 6.24
C GLY A 52 -37.00 -26.79 4.90
N ASN A 53 -38.28 -26.40 4.96
CA ASN A 53 -39.12 -26.19 3.78
C ASN A 53 -39.15 -24.73 3.30
N GLU A 54 -38.52 -23.82 4.04
CA GLU A 54 -38.51 -22.40 3.71
C GLU A 54 -37.22 -22.06 2.95
N THR A 55 -37.36 -21.30 1.86
CA THR A 55 -36.22 -20.72 1.13
C THR A 55 -36.38 -19.21 1.17
N SER A 56 -35.34 -18.53 1.64
CA SER A 56 -35.33 -17.08 1.85
C SER A 56 -34.00 -16.51 1.38
N CYS A 57 -34.01 -15.25 0.97
CA CYS A 57 -32.82 -14.49 0.64
C CYS A 57 -32.43 -13.59 1.82
N TYR A 58 -31.16 -13.61 2.17
CA TYR A 58 -30.57 -12.89 3.29
C TYR A 58 -29.67 -11.80 2.74
N TYR A 59 -29.95 -10.57 3.13
CA TYR A 59 -29.15 -9.39 2.82
C TYR A 59 -28.46 -8.94 4.12
N THR A 60 -27.21 -9.33 4.30
CA THR A 60 -26.44 -9.05 5.51
C THR A 60 -25.44 -7.94 5.28
N TYR A 61 -25.75 -6.74 5.76
CA TYR A 61 -24.80 -5.64 5.83
C TYR A 61 -23.87 -5.83 7.03
N LEU A 62 -22.61 -6.18 6.73
CA LEU A 62 -21.61 -6.61 7.69
C LEU A 62 -20.51 -5.55 7.84
N LYS A 63 -20.30 -5.09 9.07
CA LYS A 63 -19.15 -4.30 9.50
C LYS A 63 -18.14 -5.18 10.24
N THR A 64 -16.91 -5.19 9.73
CA THR A 64 -15.73 -5.79 10.34
C THR A 64 -14.58 -4.77 10.30
N GLY A 65 -13.40 -5.15 10.79
CA GLY A 65 -12.21 -4.29 10.75
C GLY A 65 -12.23 -3.23 11.85
N ASN A 66 -11.27 -3.32 12.78
CA ASN A 66 -11.13 -2.41 13.92
C ASN A 66 -12.43 -2.20 14.73
N LEU A 67 -13.26 -3.23 14.80
CA LEU A 67 -14.47 -3.24 15.62
C LEU A 67 -14.15 -3.84 16.99
N GLN A 68 -14.41 -3.04 18.02
CA GLN A 68 -14.16 -3.36 19.42
C GLN A 68 -15.45 -3.72 20.14
N ASP A 69 -15.36 -4.68 21.05
CA ASP A 69 -16.41 -4.94 22.03
C ASP A 69 -16.58 -3.74 22.98
N MET A 70 -17.57 -3.81 23.87
CA MET A 70 -17.88 -2.72 24.80
C MET A 70 -16.72 -2.39 25.75
N ASP A 71 -15.89 -3.38 26.09
CA ASP A 71 -14.73 -3.23 26.97
C ASP A 71 -13.45 -2.81 26.17
N GLY A 72 -13.57 -2.60 24.86
CA GLY A 72 -12.48 -2.16 23.97
C GLY A 72 -11.65 -3.28 23.35
N ARG A 73 -12.02 -4.55 23.56
CA ARG A 73 -11.31 -5.69 23.00
C ARG A 73 -11.51 -5.76 21.48
N PRO A 74 -10.44 -5.90 20.68
CA PRO A 74 -10.57 -6.01 19.23
C PRO A 74 -11.09 -7.38 18.78
N GLY A 75 -11.55 -7.45 17.54
CA GLY A 75 -11.94 -8.70 16.87
C GLY A 75 -13.44 -8.96 16.85
N GLY A 76 -14.25 -7.92 17.12
CA GLY A 76 -15.70 -7.99 16.97
C GLY A 76 -16.17 -7.82 15.52
N TYR A 77 -17.46 -8.02 15.32
CA TYR A 77 -18.19 -7.59 14.13
C TYR A 77 -19.57 -7.07 14.55
N PHE A 78 -20.23 -6.38 13.63
CA PHE A 78 -21.64 -6.03 13.73
C PHE A 78 -22.31 -6.25 12.37
N ALA A 79 -23.54 -6.75 12.38
CA ALA A 79 -24.29 -7.02 11.18
C ALA A 79 -25.79 -6.72 11.34
N LEU A 80 -26.37 -6.15 10.28
CA LEU A 80 -27.81 -6.12 10.05
C LEU A 80 -28.13 -7.13 8.95
N THR A 81 -29.03 -8.06 9.25
CA THR A 81 -29.47 -9.10 8.31
C THR A 81 -30.94 -8.91 8.03
N LEU A 82 -31.28 -8.63 6.78
CA LEU A 82 -32.66 -8.60 6.31
C LEU A 82 -32.98 -9.93 5.60
N LYS A 83 -33.93 -10.69 6.15
CA LYS A 83 -34.47 -11.91 5.55
C LYS A 83 -35.72 -11.56 4.76
N VAL A 84 -35.78 -12.02 3.52
CA VAL A 84 -36.92 -11.81 2.62
C VAL A 84 -37.28 -13.15 1.96
N ASN A 85 -38.57 -13.51 1.90
CA ASN A 85 -39.05 -14.71 1.21
C ASN A 85 -39.01 -14.62 -0.34
N TYR A 86 -38.38 -13.57 -0.89
CA TYR A 86 -38.15 -13.28 -2.30
C TYR A 86 -36.73 -12.74 -2.47
N TYR A 87 -36.20 -12.80 -3.69
CA TYR A 87 -35.00 -12.06 -4.06
C TYR A 87 -35.38 -10.64 -4.48
N TYR A 88 -34.85 -9.65 -3.78
CA TYR A 88 -34.89 -8.24 -4.15
C TYR A 88 -33.81 -7.90 -5.19
N ALA A 89 -34.23 -7.39 -6.35
CA ALA A 89 -33.37 -7.20 -7.52
C ALA A 89 -32.60 -5.86 -7.54
N ASP A 90 -33.13 -4.81 -6.89
CA ASP A 90 -32.44 -3.53 -6.81
C ASP A 90 -31.36 -3.55 -5.72
N ILE A 91 -30.16 -3.98 -6.13
CA ILE A 91 -29.02 -4.17 -5.24
C ILE A 91 -28.51 -2.85 -4.65
N HIS A 92 -28.55 -1.77 -5.44
CA HIS A 92 -28.14 -0.47 -4.95
C HIS A 92 -29.10 0.06 -3.89
N ASN A 93 -30.41 -0.08 -4.12
CA ASN A 93 -31.39 0.39 -3.17
C ASN A 93 -31.28 -0.34 -1.83
N ILE A 94 -31.24 -1.67 -1.82
CA ILE A 94 -31.12 -2.42 -0.55
C ILE A 94 -29.77 -2.20 0.15
N TYR A 95 -28.67 -2.04 -0.61
CA TYR A 95 -27.37 -1.69 -0.03
C TYR A 95 -27.41 -0.33 0.66
N ASN A 96 -27.89 0.69 -0.05
CA ASN A 96 -27.98 2.06 0.45
C ASN A 96 -28.96 2.17 1.63
N LEU A 97 -30.05 1.39 1.60
CA LEU A 97 -31.02 1.33 2.68
C LEU A 97 -30.39 0.75 3.96
N LEU A 98 -29.67 -0.36 3.86
CA LEU A 98 -28.98 -0.97 5.02
C LEU A 98 -27.81 -0.10 5.52
N GLU A 99 -27.09 0.57 4.63
CA GLU A 99 -26.08 1.55 5.01
C GLU A 99 -26.70 2.76 5.72
N THR A 100 -27.82 3.27 5.22
CA THR A 100 -28.56 4.36 5.87
C THR A 100 -29.08 3.94 7.23
N ALA A 101 -29.61 2.73 7.35
CA ALA A 101 -30.02 2.14 8.62
C ALA A 101 -28.85 2.08 9.61
N PHE A 102 -27.68 1.61 9.15
CA PHE A 102 -26.47 1.61 9.96
C PHE A 102 -26.12 3.02 10.45
N ASN A 103 -26.05 3.99 9.55
CA ASN A 103 -25.64 5.36 9.88
C ASN A 103 -26.63 6.09 10.79
N LYS A 104 -27.94 5.85 10.63
CA LYS A 104 -28.99 6.58 11.36
C LYS A 104 -29.42 5.92 12.68
N TYR A 105 -29.48 4.58 12.73
CA TYR A 105 -30.05 3.85 13.87
C TYR A 105 -28.98 3.14 14.70
N ILE A 106 -27.85 2.78 14.09
CA ILE A 106 -26.82 1.97 14.76
C ILE A 106 -25.70 2.86 15.28
N LEU A 107 -25.17 3.76 14.44
CA LEU A 107 -24.17 4.72 14.88
C LEU A 107 -24.76 5.71 15.88
N GLY A 108 -24.04 5.93 16.98
CA GLY A 108 -24.51 6.75 18.08
C GLY A 108 -25.38 5.98 19.08
N THR A 109 -26.09 4.92 18.68
CA THR A 109 -26.95 4.16 19.61
C THR A 109 -26.28 2.86 20.07
N ILE A 110 -25.89 2.01 19.13
CA ILE A 110 -25.31 0.67 19.38
C ILE A 110 -23.80 0.72 19.26
N LEU A 111 -23.28 1.48 18.30
CA LEU A 111 -21.86 1.65 18.03
C LEU A 111 -21.45 3.12 18.15
N SER A 112 -20.23 3.38 18.60
CA SER A 112 -19.56 4.68 18.50
C SER A 112 -18.38 4.58 17.55
N SER A 113 -18.09 5.67 16.83
CA SER A 113 -16.87 5.77 16.02
C SER A 113 -15.67 6.03 16.93
N THR A 114 -14.58 5.30 16.70
CA THR A 114 -13.30 5.49 17.40
C THR A 114 -12.26 6.22 16.53
N GLY A 115 -12.66 6.71 15.35
CA GLY A 115 -11.78 7.28 14.32
C GLY A 115 -11.08 6.22 13.47
N ALA A 116 -10.61 5.12 14.10
CA ALA A 116 -9.97 4.00 13.40
C ALA A 116 -10.94 2.83 13.10
N GLY A 117 -12.16 2.87 13.64
CA GLY A 117 -13.18 1.83 13.52
C GLY A 117 -14.38 2.12 14.41
N TYR A 118 -14.93 1.08 15.04
CA TYR A 118 -16.14 1.20 15.86
C TYR A 118 -15.98 0.52 17.21
N ARG A 119 -16.76 0.95 18.20
CA ARG A 119 -16.86 0.28 19.51
C ARG A 119 -18.32 0.12 19.90
N PHE A 120 -18.68 -1.03 20.48
CA PHE A 120 -20.01 -1.22 21.06
C PHE A 120 -20.26 -0.29 22.26
N ARG A 121 -21.48 0.22 22.35
CA ARG A 121 -21.98 1.05 23.47
C ARG A 121 -22.90 0.27 24.41
N VAL A 122 -23.38 -0.89 23.97
CA VAL A 122 -24.32 -1.75 24.68
C VAL A 122 -23.64 -3.07 25.01
N SER A 123 -24.05 -3.74 26.08
CA SER A 123 -23.51 -5.07 26.41
C SER A 123 -24.25 -6.18 25.67
N ARG A 124 -25.52 -5.92 25.33
CA ARG A 124 -26.43 -6.81 24.62
C ARG A 124 -27.31 -6.02 23.65
N LEU A 125 -27.57 -6.57 22.47
CA LEU A 125 -28.43 -5.92 21.47
C LEU A 125 -29.90 -5.86 21.91
N GLU A 126 -30.31 -6.73 22.83
CA GLU A 126 -31.65 -6.71 23.41
C GLU A 126 -31.93 -5.43 24.25
N GLU A 127 -30.90 -4.74 24.73
CA GLU A 127 -31.03 -3.45 25.46
C GLU A 127 -31.62 -2.34 24.59
N VAL A 128 -31.48 -2.46 23.27
CA VAL A 128 -31.93 -1.47 22.27
C VAL A 128 -33.05 -2.04 21.39
N ALA A 129 -33.80 -3.01 21.90
CA ALA A 129 -34.85 -3.70 21.15
C ALA A 129 -35.93 -2.75 20.59
N SER A 130 -36.28 -1.67 21.28
CA SER A 130 -37.24 -0.68 20.78
C SER A 130 -36.74 0.04 19.52
N THR A 131 -35.46 0.41 19.50
CA THR A 131 -34.80 1.01 18.33
C THR A 131 -34.79 0.04 17.15
N LEU A 132 -34.46 -1.23 17.41
CA LEU A 132 -34.39 -2.26 16.38
C LEU A 132 -35.78 -2.65 15.84
N ASN A 133 -36.80 -2.70 16.70
CA ASN A 133 -38.20 -2.90 16.28
C ASN A 133 -38.66 -1.75 15.36
N GLY A 134 -38.39 -0.50 15.76
CA GLY A 134 -38.70 0.66 14.92
C GLY A 134 -37.98 0.59 13.57
N LEU A 135 -36.70 0.20 13.57
CA LEU A 135 -35.93 0.01 12.34
C LEU A 135 -36.51 -1.10 11.45
N GLU A 136 -36.95 -2.23 12.00
CA GLU A 136 -37.61 -3.29 11.20
C GLU A 136 -38.83 -2.75 10.46
N GLU A 137 -39.68 -2.00 11.15
CA GLU A 137 -40.89 -1.42 10.56
C GLU A 137 -40.57 -0.35 9.51
N GLU A 138 -39.58 0.50 9.74
CA GLU A 138 -39.11 1.50 8.76
C GLU A 138 -38.55 0.86 7.49
N LEU A 139 -37.72 -0.19 7.64
CA LEU A 139 -37.19 -0.94 6.50
C LEU A 139 -38.30 -1.63 5.71
N ARG A 140 -39.27 -2.24 6.41
CA ARG A 140 -40.44 -2.87 5.81
C ARG A 140 -41.26 -1.84 5.04
N HIS A 141 -41.56 -0.69 5.65
CA HIS A 141 -42.32 0.38 5.01
C HIS A 141 -41.63 0.92 3.77
N TYR A 142 -40.34 1.23 3.88
CA TYR A 142 -39.54 1.74 2.77
C TYR A 142 -39.53 0.77 1.59
N LEU A 143 -39.23 -0.50 1.83
CA LEU A 143 -39.20 -1.51 0.76
C LEU A 143 -40.58 -1.69 0.09
N MET A 144 -41.67 -1.58 0.85
CA MET A 144 -43.02 -1.70 0.29
C MET A 144 -43.49 -0.45 -0.44
N GLN A 145 -43.06 0.74 -0.03
CA GLN A 145 -43.44 2.01 -0.65
C GLN A 145 -42.68 2.29 -1.94
N PHE A 146 -41.38 1.97 -1.97
CA PHE A 146 -40.48 2.35 -3.07
C PHE A 146 -40.13 1.20 -4.01
N SER A 147 -40.83 0.07 -3.90
CA SER A 147 -40.62 -1.07 -4.80
C SER A 147 -41.90 -1.45 -5.53
N THR A 148 -41.72 -2.05 -6.70
CA THR A 148 -42.75 -2.67 -7.50
C THR A 148 -42.67 -4.19 -7.39
N ASN A 149 -43.72 -4.89 -7.85
CA ASN A 149 -43.70 -6.36 -7.88
C ASN A 149 -42.56 -6.92 -8.77
N GLN A 150 -42.00 -6.13 -9.69
CA GLN A 150 -40.88 -6.56 -10.55
C GLN A 150 -39.55 -6.61 -9.80
N ASP A 151 -39.43 -5.86 -8.71
CA ASP A 151 -38.22 -5.84 -7.88
C ASP A 151 -38.12 -7.10 -7.01
N PHE A 152 -39.22 -7.83 -6.82
CA PHE A 152 -39.26 -9.08 -6.06
C PHE A 152 -39.34 -10.29 -6.98
N VAL A 153 -38.20 -10.95 -7.19
CA VAL A 153 -38.06 -12.15 -8.00
C VAL A 153 -38.33 -13.39 -7.15
N PRO A 154 -39.24 -14.30 -7.56
CA PRO A 154 -39.46 -15.56 -6.87
C PRO A 154 -38.17 -16.38 -6.77
N LEU A 155 -37.92 -17.02 -5.63
CA LEU A 155 -36.70 -17.82 -5.38
C LEU A 155 -36.67 -19.17 -6.12
N THR A 156 -37.63 -19.42 -7.01
CA THR A 156 -37.67 -20.62 -7.85
C THR A 156 -36.45 -20.68 -8.77
N GLY A 157 -35.72 -21.80 -8.72
CA GLY A 157 -34.56 -22.04 -9.58
C GLY A 157 -33.25 -21.43 -9.07
N PHE A 158 -33.24 -20.77 -7.92
CA PHE A 158 -32.00 -20.36 -7.26
C PHE A 158 -31.31 -21.58 -6.62
N LYS A 159 -29.98 -21.64 -6.71
CA LYS A 159 -29.22 -22.51 -5.78
C LYS A 159 -29.37 -21.96 -4.35
N SER A 160 -29.60 -22.85 -3.40
CA SER A 160 -29.65 -22.51 -1.98
C SER A 160 -28.48 -23.12 -1.22
N ASN A 161 -28.08 -22.51 -0.10
CA ASN A 161 -27.02 -23.01 0.78
C ASN A 161 -25.70 -23.20 0.02
N GLY A 162 -25.35 -22.24 -0.84
CA GLY A 162 -24.24 -22.33 -1.79
C GLY A 162 -22.92 -22.78 -1.13
N GLN A 163 -22.33 -23.86 -1.63
CA GLN A 163 -21.05 -24.39 -1.13
C GLN A 163 -19.82 -23.84 -1.84
N GLU A 164 -20.01 -23.21 -3.00
CA GLU A 164 -18.94 -22.58 -3.77
C GLU A 164 -18.30 -21.42 -2.98
N ALA A 165 -17.12 -20.94 -3.39
CA ALA A 165 -16.57 -19.71 -2.79
C ALA A 165 -17.53 -18.53 -3.03
N CYS A 166 -17.64 -17.62 -2.07
CA CYS A 166 -18.48 -16.43 -2.24
C CYS A 166 -17.82 -15.50 -3.26
N GLY A 167 -18.48 -15.26 -4.39
CA GLY A 167 -18.04 -14.27 -5.36
C GLY A 167 -18.07 -12.86 -4.76
N THR A 168 -17.23 -11.96 -5.25
CA THR A 168 -17.16 -10.56 -4.81
C THR A 168 -17.39 -9.64 -5.99
N ILE A 169 -18.12 -8.54 -5.80
CA ILE A 169 -18.34 -7.53 -6.84
C ILE A 169 -18.28 -6.11 -6.27
N HIS A 170 -17.66 -5.20 -7.01
CA HIS A 170 -17.67 -3.77 -6.66
C HIS A 170 -19.10 -3.22 -6.75
N LEU A 171 -19.53 -2.39 -5.80
CA LEU A 171 -20.90 -1.85 -5.77
C LEU A 171 -21.32 -1.17 -7.09
N LEU A 172 -20.47 -0.31 -7.67
CA LEU A 172 -20.71 0.33 -8.99
C LEU A 172 -20.95 -0.64 -10.15
N GLU A 173 -20.53 -1.91 -10.03
CA GLU A 173 -20.67 -2.93 -11.07
C GLU A 173 -21.83 -3.90 -10.77
N ALA A 174 -22.47 -3.73 -9.61
CA ALA A 174 -23.50 -4.62 -9.08
C ALA A 174 -24.88 -4.38 -9.71
N SER A 175 -24.95 -4.43 -11.04
CA SER A 175 -26.23 -4.32 -11.76
C SER A 175 -27.18 -5.48 -11.39
N ALA A 176 -28.48 -5.19 -11.35
CA ALA A 176 -29.52 -6.17 -11.01
C ALA A 176 -29.38 -7.47 -11.79
N LYS A 177 -29.12 -7.39 -13.11
CA LYS A 177 -28.96 -8.56 -13.98
C LYS A 177 -27.74 -9.41 -13.60
N VAL A 178 -26.57 -8.78 -13.45
CA VAL A 178 -25.30 -9.48 -13.17
C VAL A 178 -25.39 -10.19 -11.82
N VAL A 179 -25.90 -9.50 -10.79
CA VAL A 179 -26.02 -10.06 -9.45
C VAL A 179 -27.06 -11.16 -9.42
N LEU A 180 -28.23 -10.97 -10.05
CA LEU A 180 -29.29 -11.98 -10.13
C LEU A 180 -28.80 -13.27 -10.80
N GLU A 181 -28.15 -13.17 -11.97
CA GLU A 181 -27.61 -14.32 -12.69
C GLU A 181 -26.56 -15.05 -11.86
N HIS A 182 -25.68 -14.31 -11.18
CA HIS A 182 -24.67 -14.89 -10.31
C HIS A 182 -25.31 -15.61 -9.12
N VAL A 183 -26.20 -14.96 -8.37
CA VAL A 183 -26.85 -15.53 -7.18
C VAL A 183 -27.74 -16.71 -7.55
N LYS A 184 -28.44 -16.69 -8.69
CA LYS A 184 -29.18 -17.87 -9.18
C LYS A 184 -28.26 -19.08 -9.35
N ARG A 185 -27.05 -18.87 -9.90
CA ARG A 185 -26.07 -19.91 -10.20
C ARG A 185 -25.32 -20.42 -8.98
N THR A 186 -24.98 -19.56 -8.02
CA THR A 186 -24.07 -19.90 -6.89
C THR A 186 -24.79 -19.94 -5.54
N GLY A 187 -25.94 -19.27 -5.43
CA GLY A 187 -26.68 -19.05 -4.20
C GLY A 187 -26.13 -17.92 -3.34
N LYS A 188 -25.02 -17.28 -3.70
CA LYS A 188 -24.42 -16.21 -2.89
C LYS A 188 -23.45 -15.29 -3.63
N ILE A 189 -23.35 -14.05 -3.15
CA ILE A 189 -22.38 -13.05 -3.59
C ILE A 189 -22.14 -12.00 -2.49
N SER A 190 -20.95 -11.41 -2.46
CA SER A 190 -20.61 -10.26 -1.62
C SER A 190 -20.49 -9.00 -2.46
N VAL A 191 -21.10 -7.91 -2.00
CA VAL A 191 -21.11 -6.60 -2.66
C VAL A 191 -20.46 -5.58 -1.74
N SER A 192 -19.51 -4.79 -2.25
CA SER A 192 -18.89 -3.69 -1.49
C SER A 192 -18.29 -2.64 -2.41
N SER A 193 -18.30 -1.37 -1.99
CA SER A 193 -17.50 -0.31 -2.62
C SER A 193 -16.00 -0.42 -2.34
N LEU A 194 -15.59 -1.33 -1.45
CA LEU A 194 -14.19 -1.55 -1.08
C LEU A 194 -13.53 -2.70 -1.85
N TYR A 195 -14.30 -3.47 -2.62
CA TYR A 195 -13.70 -4.42 -3.56
C TYR A 195 -13.11 -3.67 -4.74
N PRO A 196 -12.02 -4.14 -5.35
CA PRO A 196 -11.51 -3.53 -6.58
C PRO A 196 -12.53 -3.69 -7.70
N SER A 197 -12.79 -2.63 -8.44
CA SER A 197 -13.54 -2.64 -9.70
C SER A 197 -12.76 -3.38 -10.80
N ALA A 198 -13.45 -3.75 -11.88
CA ALA A 198 -12.84 -4.29 -13.08
C ALA A 198 -11.84 -3.31 -13.70
N ALA A 199 -12.16 -2.01 -13.72
CA ALA A 199 -11.26 -0.97 -14.21
C ALA A 199 -9.97 -0.88 -13.38
N GLU A 200 -10.09 -0.86 -12.05
CA GLU A 200 -8.92 -0.86 -11.15
C GLU A 200 -8.12 -2.15 -11.27
N SER A 201 -8.79 -3.30 -11.41
CA SER A 201 -8.13 -4.59 -11.58
C SER A 201 -7.35 -4.65 -12.89
N GLN A 202 -7.89 -4.09 -13.97
CA GLN A 202 -7.21 -3.99 -15.26
C GLN A 202 -5.99 -3.06 -15.15
N LEU A 203 -6.15 -1.87 -14.57
CA LEU A 203 -5.04 -0.93 -14.39
C LEU A 203 -3.91 -1.55 -13.55
N ARG A 204 -4.25 -2.27 -12.47
CA ARG A 204 -3.27 -3.00 -11.65
C ARG A 204 -2.53 -4.06 -12.45
N SER A 205 -3.24 -4.81 -13.30
CA SER A 205 -2.63 -5.82 -14.16
C SER A 205 -1.68 -5.21 -15.21
N GLU A 206 -2.04 -4.06 -15.78
CA GLU A 206 -1.19 -3.34 -16.74
C GLU A 206 0.08 -2.80 -16.08
N ILE A 207 -0.05 -2.22 -14.88
CA ILE A 207 1.09 -1.76 -14.07
C ILE A 207 2.02 -2.94 -13.73
N GLU A 208 1.46 -4.07 -13.27
CA GLU A 208 2.24 -5.26 -12.93
C GLU A 208 2.98 -5.82 -14.15
N LYS A 209 2.30 -5.88 -15.30
CA LYS A 209 2.91 -6.32 -16.57
C LYS A 209 4.07 -5.41 -16.99
N SER A 210 3.89 -4.09 -16.90
CA SER A 210 4.92 -3.10 -17.21
C SER A 210 6.11 -3.21 -16.25
N ALA A 211 5.86 -3.33 -14.95
CA ALA A 211 6.90 -3.53 -13.94
C ALA A 211 7.69 -4.83 -14.19
N GLN A 212 7.00 -5.93 -14.51
CA GLN A 212 7.63 -7.21 -14.80
C GLN A 212 8.48 -7.16 -16.08
N GLN A 213 8.03 -6.42 -17.11
CA GLN A 213 8.82 -6.18 -18.31
C GLN A 213 10.11 -5.41 -17.98
N LYS A 214 10.03 -4.31 -17.23
CA LYS A 214 11.21 -3.54 -16.80
C LYS A 214 12.19 -4.40 -15.99
N ILE A 215 11.69 -5.17 -15.02
CA ILE A 215 12.51 -6.11 -14.24
C ILE A 215 13.21 -7.13 -15.15
N SER A 216 12.50 -7.66 -16.15
CA SER A 216 13.09 -8.62 -17.10
C SER A 216 14.20 -8.00 -17.95
N THR A 217 14.01 -6.76 -18.43
CA THR A 217 15.02 -6.02 -19.21
C THR A 217 16.25 -5.72 -18.39
N ILE A 218 16.09 -5.21 -17.16
CA ILE A 218 17.21 -4.94 -16.25
C ILE A 218 17.98 -6.22 -15.95
N ARG A 219 17.29 -7.34 -15.72
CA ARG A 219 17.93 -8.64 -15.51
C ARG A 219 18.73 -9.11 -16.73
N GLN A 220 18.21 -8.92 -17.94
CA GLN A 220 18.92 -9.28 -19.17
C GLN A 220 20.15 -8.39 -19.39
N GLN A 221 20.03 -7.08 -19.17
CA GLN A 221 21.15 -6.15 -19.26
C GLN A 221 22.24 -6.48 -18.25
N ALA A 222 21.87 -6.70 -16.98
CA ALA A 222 22.82 -7.09 -15.95
C ALA A 222 23.52 -8.43 -16.28
N ALA A 223 22.80 -9.41 -16.82
CA ALA A 223 23.40 -10.68 -17.26
C ALA A 223 24.40 -10.48 -18.40
N ALA A 224 24.08 -9.65 -19.39
CA ALA A 224 24.97 -9.33 -20.51
C ALA A 224 26.22 -8.57 -20.04
N GLU A 225 26.09 -7.63 -19.11
CA GLU A 225 27.21 -6.91 -18.52
C GLU A 225 28.13 -7.84 -17.72
N VAL A 226 27.56 -8.76 -16.93
CA VAL A 226 28.33 -9.77 -16.20
C VAL A 226 29.08 -10.68 -17.16
N GLU A 227 28.44 -11.15 -18.24
CA GLU A 227 29.11 -11.99 -19.25
C GLU A 227 30.25 -11.23 -19.94
N LYS A 228 30.03 -9.98 -20.31
CA LYS A 228 31.06 -9.13 -20.90
C LYS A 228 32.25 -8.93 -19.95
N ALA A 229 31.99 -8.59 -18.70
CA ALA A 229 33.02 -8.42 -17.68
C ALA A 229 33.79 -9.73 -17.43
N LEU A 230 33.11 -10.88 -17.46
CA LEU A 230 33.74 -12.18 -17.32
C LEU A 230 34.69 -12.47 -18.50
N ARG A 231 34.25 -12.24 -19.73
CA ARG A 231 35.10 -12.40 -20.93
C ARG A 231 36.32 -11.48 -20.91
N GLU A 232 36.16 -10.22 -20.52
CA GLU A 232 37.27 -9.27 -20.39
C GLU A 232 38.28 -9.72 -19.32
N LYS A 233 37.79 -10.25 -18.19
CA LYS A 233 38.65 -10.82 -17.14
C LYS A 233 39.38 -12.08 -17.58
N GLU A 234 38.72 -12.97 -18.31
CA GLU A 234 39.35 -14.17 -18.87
C GLU A 234 40.45 -13.81 -19.88
N ALA A 235 40.17 -12.86 -20.79
CA ALA A 235 41.16 -12.37 -21.75
C ALA A 235 42.37 -11.73 -21.06
N SER A 236 42.13 -10.89 -20.05
CA SER A 236 43.20 -10.27 -19.25
C SER A 236 44.02 -11.31 -18.47
N LEU A 237 43.38 -12.33 -17.91
CA LEU A 237 44.06 -13.42 -17.21
C LEU A 237 44.93 -14.23 -18.18
N GLN A 238 44.45 -14.49 -19.40
CA GLN A 238 45.20 -15.20 -20.42
C GLN A 238 46.42 -14.40 -20.88
N ALA A 239 46.26 -13.10 -21.16
CA ALA A 239 47.37 -12.22 -21.50
C ALA A 239 48.45 -12.18 -20.40
N SER A 240 48.03 -12.10 -19.13
CA SER A 240 48.96 -12.14 -17.98
C SER A 240 49.70 -13.47 -17.86
N LYS A 241 49.05 -14.60 -18.16
CA LYS A 241 49.71 -15.92 -18.22
C LYS A 241 50.77 -15.96 -19.32
N ASP A 242 50.45 -15.46 -20.51
CA ASP A 242 51.38 -15.46 -21.65
C ASP A 242 52.58 -14.54 -21.38
N GLU A 243 52.35 -13.36 -20.79
CA GLU A 243 53.41 -12.45 -20.36
C GLU A 243 54.34 -13.12 -19.33
N ARG A 244 53.76 -13.82 -18.34
CA ARG A 244 54.54 -14.55 -17.32
C ARG A 244 55.41 -15.66 -17.95
N LEU A 245 54.87 -16.41 -18.91
CA LEU A 245 55.61 -17.44 -19.64
C LEU A 245 56.76 -16.85 -20.47
N SER A 246 56.50 -15.73 -21.16
CA SER A 246 57.53 -15.04 -21.94
C SER A 246 58.65 -14.49 -21.04
N SER A 247 58.30 -13.87 -19.91
CA SER A 247 59.26 -13.40 -18.90
C SER A 247 60.12 -14.52 -18.33
N GLN A 248 59.52 -15.70 -18.06
CA GLN A 248 60.27 -16.88 -17.63
C GLN A 248 61.26 -17.35 -18.71
N ARG A 249 60.85 -17.36 -19.98
CA ARG A 249 61.77 -17.68 -21.10
C ARG A 249 62.92 -16.68 -21.19
N TYR A 250 62.66 -15.39 -21.16
CA TYR A 250 63.70 -14.37 -21.18
C TYR A 250 64.68 -14.51 -20.01
N LYS A 251 64.17 -14.78 -18.82
CA LYS A 251 65.02 -15.03 -17.65
C LYS A 251 65.96 -16.22 -17.86
N SER A 252 65.44 -17.34 -18.39
CA SER A 252 66.26 -18.53 -18.67
C SER A 252 67.33 -18.27 -19.75
N LEU A 253 67.02 -17.47 -20.77
CA LEU A 253 67.99 -17.08 -21.79
C LEU A 253 69.08 -16.16 -21.22
N TYR A 254 68.69 -15.21 -20.37
CA TYR A 254 69.61 -14.32 -19.69
C TYR A 254 70.58 -15.08 -18.78
N GLU A 255 70.07 -16.00 -17.94
CA GLU A 255 70.88 -16.87 -17.09
C GLU A 255 71.89 -17.70 -17.90
N LYS A 256 71.46 -18.23 -19.06
CA LYS A 256 72.36 -18.96 -19.97
C LYS A 256 73.45 -18.07 -20.57
N SER A 257 73.08 -16.86 -21.01
CA SER A 257 74.05 -15.88 -21.52
C SER A 257 75.07 -15.47 -20.46
N GLU A 258 74.65 -15.34 -19.20
CA GLU A 258 75.55 -15.01 -18.09
C GLU A 258 76.55 -16.14 -17.84
N GLN A 259 76.08 -17.39 -17.85
CA GLN A 259 76.97 -18.56 -17.77
C GLN A 259 77.98 -18.60 -18.92
N ASP A 260 77.57 -18.27 -20.14
CA ASP A 260 78.46 -18.27 -21.30
C ASP A 260 79.48 -17.12 -21.24
N LEU A 261 79.08 -15.94 -20.72
CA LEU A 261 80.00 -14.85 -20.42
C LEU A 261 81.05 -15.23 -19.36
N ASP A 262 80.63 -15.93 -18.31
CA ASP A 262 81.55 -16.43 -17.28
C ASP A 262 82.52 -17.47 -17.84
N LYS A 263 82.06 -18.37 -18.71
CA LYS A 263 82.96 -19.29 -19.44
C LYS A 263 83.94 -18.52 -20.30
N ALA A 264 83.47 -17.55 -21.08
CA ALA A 264 84.33 -16.72 -21.92
C ALA A 264 85.39 -15.98 -21.08
N ARG A 265 85.01 -15.38 -19.95
CA ARG A 265 85.94 -14.75 -19.00
C ARG A 265 87.00 -15.73 -18.49
N ARG A 266 86.60 -16.96 -18.12
CA ARG A 266 87.56 -18.01 -17.70
C ARG A 266 88.54 -18.33 -18.81
N THR A 267 88.06 -18.58 -20.03
CA THR A 267 88.95 -18.86 -21.18
C THR A 267 89.89 -17.71 -21.48
N LEU A 268 89.42 -16.45 -21.37
CA LEU A 268 90.25 -15.26 -21.60
C LEU A 268 91.32 -15.11 -20.51
N SER A 269 90.98 -15.44 -19.26
CA SER A 269 91.95 -15.47 -18.17
C SER A 269 92.99 -16.60 -18.32
N GLU A 270 92.60 -17.75 -18.88
CA GLU A 270 93.51 -18.84 -19.21
C GLU A 270 94.44 -18.45 -20.36
N ILE A 271 93.92 -17.86 -21.44
CA ILE A 271 94.72 -17.32 -22.55
C ILE A 271 95.70 -16.25 -22.03
N LYS A 272 95.25 -15.35 -21.15
CA LYS A 272 96.12 -14.34 -20.54
C LYS A 272 97.26 -14.98 -19.75
N ARG A 273 96.97 -16.00 -18.94
CA ARG A 273 98.00 -16.78 -18.23
C ARG A 273 98.96 -17.50 -19.17
N SER A 274 98.45 -18.08 -20.26
CA SER A 274 99.28 -18.71 -21.29
C SER A 274 100.16 -17.68 -22.02
N LEU A 275 99.66 -16.46 -22.24
CA LEU A 275 100.43 -15.36 -22.82
C LEU A 275 101.54 -14.88 -21.87
N GLU A 276 101.21 -14.74 -20.58
CA GLU A 276 102.16 -14.44 -19.50
C GLU A 276 103.21 -15.58 -19.34
N SER A 277 102.84 -16.82 -19.65
CA SER A 277 103.77 -17.96 -19.67
C SER A 277 104.67 -18.01 -20.93
N ILE A 278 104.30 -17.32 -22.02
CA ILE A 278 105.08 -17.27 -23.27
C ILE A 278 106.03 -16.05 -23.27
N HIS A 279 105.69 -14.96 -22.59
CA HIS A 279 106.61 -13.84 -22.32
C HIS A 279 107.33 -14.02 -20.99
N GLY A 280 108.45 -14.74 -21.01
CA GLY A 280 109.50 -14.52 -20.03
C GLY A 280 110.32 -13.29 -20.45
N ILE A 281 110.17 -12.16 -19.73
CA ILE A 281 111.23 -11.25 -19.25
C ILE A 281 110.60 -9.94 -18.71
N ASP A 282 111.12 -9.61 -17.54
CA ASP A 282 111.13 -8.42 -16.70
C ASP A 282 110.82 -7.03 -17.32
N GLY A 283 110.30 -6.13 -16.47
CA GLY A 283 110.04 -4.73 -16.83
C GLY A 283 109.24 -3.96 -15.79
N GLN A 284 109.88 -3.67 -14.66
CA GLN A 284 109.47 -2.67 -13.67
C GLN A 284 109.63 -1.25 -14.27
N ASP A 285 108.61 -0.38 -14.17
CA ASP A 285 108.85 1.07 -14.04
C ASP A 285 107.63 1.88 -13.59
N SER A 286 107.94 3.10 -13.15
CA SER A 286 107.33 3.81 -12.02
C SER A 286 106.54 5.06 -12.47
N VAL A 287 105.36 5.31 -11.85
CA VAL A 287 104.88 6.59 -11.21
C VAL A 287 104.61 7.84 -12.14
N PRO A 288 103.84 8.94 -11.80
CA PRO A 288 103.03 9.35 -10.62
C PRO A 288 101.58 9.93 -10.85
N GLY A 289 100.79 9.96 -9.75
CA GLY A 289 100.08 11.13 -9.14
C GLY A 289 99.00 11.95 -9.88
N HIS A 290 97.76 12.02 -9.33
CA HIS A 290 97.17 13.15 -8.55
C HIS A 290 95.63 13.03 -8.42
N GLY A 291 95.07 13.40 -7.24
CA GLY A 291 93.75 14.04 -7.15
C GLY A 291 92.74 13.43 -6.17
N GLU A 292 92.62 14.04 -4.99
CA GLU A 292 91.55 13.85 -3.99
C GLU A 292 90.14 14.18 -4.53
N ALA A 293 89.11 13.46 -4.03
CA ALA A 293 87.91 14.10 -3.48
C ALA A 293 87.07 13.12 -2.63
N ASN A 294 86.96 13.48 -1.35
CA ASN A 294 85.97 13.09 -0.33
C ASN A 294 84.56 12.72 -0.85
N ASN A 295 83.96 11.63 -0.33
CA ASN A 295 82.89 11.70 0.68
C ASN A 295 82.27 10.33 1.05
N ARG A 296 82.37 10.00 2.34
CA ARG A 296 81.46 9.26 3.26
C ARG A 296 80.84 7.90 2.87
N PRO A 297 80.90 6.90 3.78
CA PRO A 297 80.05 5.72 3.75
C PRO A 297 78.70 6.00 4.46
N GLN A 298 77.59 5.70 3.79
CA GLN A 298 76.30 5.40 4.43
C GLN A 298 75.97 3.95 4.04
N ASP A 299 76.10 3.02 4.96
CA ASP A 299 75.12 2.64 5.99
C ASP A 299 74.04 1.70 5.44
N MET A 300 73.73 0.72 6.28
CA MET A 300 73.00 -0.51 6.05
C MET A 300 71.57 -0.28 5.55
N GLY A 301 71.12 -1.17 4.66
CA GLY A 301 69.74 -1.17 4.14
C GLY A 301 69.25 -2.56 3.75
N VAL A 302 69.25 -3.47 4.71
CA VAL A 302 68.59 -4.78 4.63
C VAL A 302 67.07 -4.59 4.43
N LYS A 303 66.52 -5.27 3.42
CA LYS A 303 65.14 -5.79 3.26
C LYS A 303 63.97 -4.82 3.53
N THR A 304 63.26 -4.43 2.47
CA THR A 304 61.84 -4.04 2.58
C THR A 304 60.93 -5.27 2.44
N PRO A 305 59.99 -5.51 3.38
CA PRO A 305 58.98 -6.55 3.24
C PRO A 305 57.76 -6.04 2.46
N LEU A 306 57.08 -6.99 1.80
CA LEU A 306 55.75 -6.83 1.22
C LEU A 306 54.80 -6.12 2.18
N ARG A 307 54.27 -4.98 1.76
CA ARG A 307 53.16 -4.28 2.41
C ARG A 307 51.87 -5.08 2.13
N ARG A 308 51.58 -6.08 2.97
CA ARG A 308 50.27 -6.74 3.07
C ARG A 308 49.24 -5.65 3.38
N LYS A 309 48.45 -5.22 2.40
CA LYS A 309 47.26 -4.41 2.65
C LYS A 309 46.30 -5.28 3.47
N SER A 310 46.16 -4.89 4.73
CA SER A 310 45.32 -5.50 5.74
C SER A 310 43.88 -5.62 5.23
N VAL A 311 43.38 -6.85 5.11
CA VAL A 311 41.97 -7.21 4.84
C VAL A 311 41.15 -7.19 6.14
N LEU A 312 41.79 -6.91 7.28
CA LEU A 312 41.19 -6.88 8.61
C LEU A 312 40.08 -5.83 8.83
N PRO A 313 40.10 -4.61 8.26
CA PRO A 313 39.05 -3.63 8.54
C PRO A 313 37.71 -3.99 7.87
N LEU A 314 37.74 -4.70 6.72
CA LEU A 314 36.53 -5.14 6.02
C LEU A 314 35.85 -6.32 6.71
N LEU A 315 36.64 -7.25 7.28
CA LEU A 315 36.09 -8.38 8.04
C LEU A 315 35.44 -7.91 9.35
N ASN A 316 36.03 -6.93 10.04
CA ASN A 316 35.44 -6.32 11.24
C ASN A 316 34.16 -5.53 10.93
N LEU A 317 34.08 -4.86 9.77
CA LEU A 317 32.85 -4.19 9.33
C LEU A 317 31.74 -5.21 9.05
N LEU A 318 32.05 -6.33 8.41
CA LEU A 318 31.06 -7.37 8.10
C LEU A 318 30.56 -8.07 9.38
N LEU A 319 31.46 -8.33 10.34
CA LEU A 319 31.12 -8.99 11.61
C LEU A 319 30.27 -8.08 12.52
N THR A 320 30.54 -6.78 12.53
CA THR A 320 29.71 -5.81 13.26
C THR A 320 28.32 -5.65 12.65
N LEU A 321 28.21 -5.67 11.32
CA LEU A 321 26.90 -5.62 10.63
C LEU A 321 26.06 -6.88 10.90
N LEU A 322 26.69 -8.06 10.95
CA LEU A 322 26.05 -9.32 11.32
C LEU A 322 25.57 -9.32 12.78
N LEU A 323 26.36 -8.78 13.72
CA LEU A 323 25.96 -8.67 15.12
C LEU A 323 24.78 -7.70 15.32
N VAL A 324 24.71 -6.61 14.55
CA VAL A 324 23.57 -5.68 14.62
C VAL A 324 22.27 -6.32 14.13
N VAL A 325 22.31 -7.17 13.10
CA VAL A 325 21.11 -7.89 12.62
C VAL A 325 20.64 -8.96 13.62
N PHE A 326 21.56 -9.59 14.37
CA PHE A 326 21.23 -10.60 15.38
C PHE A 326 20.85 -10.01 16.75
N LEU A 327 21.22 -8.77 17.06
CA LEU A 327 20.91 -8.09 18.32
C LEU A 327 19.68 -7.19 18.26
N ILE A 328 18.99 -7.06 17.11
CA ILE A 328 17.64 -6.51 17.10
C ILE A 328 16.73 -7.54 17.77
N PRO A 329 16.17 -7.27 18.97
CA PRO A 329 15.30 -8.21 19.62
C PRO A 329 14.05 -8.38 18.76
N ARG A 330 13.85 -9.59 18.25
CA ARG A 330 12.50 -10.14 18.13
C ARG A 330 11.93 -10.23 19.56
N SER A 331 11.28 -9.16 20.01
CA SER A 331 10.31 -9.20 21.12
C SER A 331 9.01 -8.62 20.56
N CYS A 332 8.00 -9.44 20.26
CA CYS A 332 7.13 -10.19 21.17
C CYS A 332 6.20 -9.29 21.98
N SER A 333 4.89 -9.53 21.87
CA SER A 333 4.11 -9.79 23.08
C SER A 333 2.97 -10.76 22.76
N ASN A 334 2.95 -11.84 23.51
CA ASN A 334 2.03 -12.96 23.49
C ASN A 334 1.62 -13.18 24.96
N GLY A 335 0.37 -13.57 25.21
CA GLY A 335 -0.03 -14.26 26.44
C GLY A 335 -0.43 -13.39 27.64
N GLY A 336 -1.60 -13.69 28.21
CA GLY A 336 -2.12 -13.08 29.42
C GLY A 336 -1.76 -13.83 30.71
N THR A 337 -2.25 -13.30 31.82
CA THR A 337 -2.45 -13.97 33.10
C THR A 337 -3.63 -13.36 33.85
N LYS A 338 -4.35 -14.21 34.58
CA LYS A 338 -5.47 -13.92 35.49
C LYS A 338 -4.94 -13.57 36.90
N ASP A 339 -5.68 -12.73 37.63
CA ASP A 339 -6.21 -12.93 39.00
C ASP A 339 -6.79 -11.57 39.49
N LYS A 340 -8.11 -11.47 39.72
CA LYS A 340 -8.85 -11.56 41.00
C LYS A 340 -8.42 -10.53 42.07
N ASP A 341 -9.24 -9.49 42.26
CA ASP A 341 -10.03 -9.24 43.48
C ASP A 341 -10.81 -7.91 43.36
N ALA A 342 -12.05 -7.91 43.88
CA ALA A 342 -12.91 -6.75 44.13
C ALA A 342 -12.92 -6.47 45.67
N PRO A 343 -13.72 -5.55 46.26
CA PRO A 343 -14.71 -4.60 45.71
C PRO A 343 -14.69 -3.19 46.38
N ASN A 344 -15.79 -2.44 46.18
CA ASN A 344 -16.26 -1.21 46.86
C ASN A 344 -15.79 0.12 46.23
N ASP A 345 -16.59 1.19 46.13
CA ASP A 345 -17.97 1.46 46.55
C ASP A 345 -18.43 2.79 45.90
N MET A 346 -19.76 2.98 45.85
CA MET A 346 -20.49 4.27 45.94
C MET A 346 -20.38 5.27 44.78
N ALA A 347 -21.48 5.47 44.04
CA ALA A 347 -22.46 6.56 44.23
C ALA A 347 -22.06 7.77 43.33
N ASP A 348 -22.92 8.58 42.74
CA ASP A 348 -24.36 8.76 42.80
C ASP A 348 -24.78 9.49 41.50
N THR A 349 -25.95 9.13 40.98
CA THR A 349 -27.05 10.02 40.60
C THR A 349 -26.70 11.48 40.21
N VAL A 350 -27.05 11.91 38.98
CA VAL A 350 -28.00 13.03 38.74
C VAL A 350 -28.54 12.93 37.30
N THR A 351 -29.83 12.62 37.24
CA THR A 351 -30.76 12.79 36.13
C THR A 351 -31.13 14.27 36.00
N TYR A 352 -31.14 14.80 34.79
CA TYR A 352 -31.99 15.94 34.42
C TYR A 352 -32.79 15.54 33.18
N GLU A 353 -34.05 15.18 33.40
CA GLU A 353 -35.10 15.26 32.41
C GLU A 353 -35.65 16.69 32.38
N SER A 354 -35.78 17.26 31.19
CA SER A 354 -37.03 17.95 30.85
C SER A 354 -37.20 18.12 29.34
N PRO A 355 -38.47 18.21 28.88
CA PRO A 355 -38.89 17.74 27.57
C PRO A 355 -39.43 18.86 26.67
N GLY A 356 -39.80 18.47 25.44
CA GLY A 356 -40.63 19.26 24.52
C GLY A 356 -39.80 20.06 23.50
N GLN A 357 -40.17 20.16 22.22
CA GLN A 357 -41.41 19.85 21.52
C GLN A 357 -41.10 19.50 20.05
N GLU A 358 -41.80 18.47 19.57
CA GLU A 358 -42.55 18.37 18.31
C GLU A 358 -42.54 19.57 17.34
N ASN A 359 -42.14 19.24 16.11
CA ASN A 359 -42.76 19.47 14.79
C ASN A 359 -43.37 20.82 14.42
N PRO A 360 -43.26 21.17 13.12
CA PRO A 360 -44.46 20.98 12.31
C PRO A 360 -44.23 20.22 10.98
N ASN A 361 -45.31 19.53 10.60
CA ASN A 361 -45.67 19.07 9.26
C ASN A 361 -45.36 20.12 8.17
N VAL A 362 -44.77 19.71 7.05
CA VAL A 362 -45.43 19.22 5.82
C VAL A 362 -46.37 20.26 5.21
N GLU A 363 -45.97 20.79 4.06
CA GLU A 363 -46.86 21.00 2.93
C GLU A 363 -46.10 20.68 1.64
N GLU A 364 -46.62 19.68 0.93
CA GLU A 364 -46.30 19.34 -0.45
C GLU A 364 -46.80 20.45 -1.38
N GLU A 365 -46.04 20.77 -2.42
CA GLU A 365 -46.66 21.12 -3.69
C GLU A 365 -45.77 20.68 -4.85
N SER A 366 -46.44 20.32 -5.93
CA SER A 366 -46.04 19.33 -6.93
C SER A 366 -46.17 19.88 -8.35
N VAL A 367 -45.47 19.24 -9.31
CA VAL A 367 -45.75 19.17 -10.77
C VAL A 367 -45.15 20.35 -11.61
N PRO A 368 -44.72 20.15 -12.90
CA PRO A 368 -43.79 19.15 -13.45
C PRO A 368 -42.84 19.73 -14.56
N GLU A 369 -42.04 18.82 -15.16
CA GLU A 369 -41.56 18.75 -16.56
C GLU A 369 -40.88 19.95 -17.24
N GLU A 370 -39.63 19.75 -17.70
CA GLU A 370 -39.40 19.78 -19.16
C GLU A 370 -38.17 18.96 -19.58
N VAL A 371 -38.38 18.15 -20.61
CA VAL A 371 -37.42 17.29 -21.31
C VAL A 371 -36.79 18.07 -22.45
N ALA A 372 -35.46 18.05 -22.59
CA ALA A 372 -34.82 18.31 -23.88
C ALA A 372 -33.43 17.65 -23.98
N THR A 373 -33.32 16.65 -24.84
CA THR A 373 -32.11 16.33 -25.65
C THR A 373 -32.57 16.39 -27.11
N PRO A 374 -31.70 16.77 -28.08
CA PRO A 374 -30.88 15.74 -28.74
C PRO A 374 -29.52 16.18 -29.37
N ALA A 375 -28.56 15.25 -29.29
CA ALA A 375 -27.67 14.75 -30.38
C ALA A 375 -26.61 15.71 -31.05
N PRO A 376 -25.80 15.24 -32.02
CA PRO A 376 -24.73 14.23 -31.91
C PRO A 376 -23.40 14.62 -32.61
N GLY A 377 -22.31 13.92 -32.28
CA GLY A 377 -21.24 13.56 -33.23
C GLY A 377 -20.04 14.49 -33.35
N GLU A 378 -18.83 13.96 -33.11
CA GLU A 378 -17.63 14.13 -33.95
C GLU A 378 -16.49 13.22 -33.45
N GLU A 379 -16.11 12.23 -34.25
CA GLU A 379 -14.74 11.71 -34.35
C GLU A 379 -14.07 12.44 -35.52
N PRO A 380 -12.74 12.72 -35.50
CA PRO A 380 -11.77 11.74 -36.02
C PRO A 380 -10.34 11.73 -35.39
N LEU A 381 -9.76 10.52 -35.37
CA LEU A 381 -8.38 10.03 -35.69
C LEU A 381 -7.25 11.05 -36.04
N PRO A 382 -5.96 10.63 -36.21
CA PRO A 382 -5.06 9.76 -35.43
C PRO A 382 -3.62 10.33 -35.23
N ASP A 383 -2.81 9.63 -34.43
CA ASP A 383 -1.33 9.45 -34.46
C ASP A 383 -0.34 10.64 -34.49
N SER A 384 0.58 10.69 -33.51
CA SER A 384 2.03 10.82 -33.78
C SER A 384 2.89 10.66 -32.52
N GLY A 385 3.84 9.73 -32.56
CA GLY A 385 5.28 10.04 -32.37
C GLY A 385 5.85 10.13 -30.94
N GLU A 386 6.84 9.26 -30.70
CA GLU A 386 7.71 9.10 -29.52
C GLU A 386 8.41 10.37 -29.01
N THR A 387 8.70 10.42 -27.71
CA THR A 387 10.09 10.64 -27.24
C THR A 387 10.25 10.20 -25.78
N GLY A 388 11.24 9.35 -25.54
CA GLY A 388 11.57 8.81 -24.25
C GLY A 388 12.34 9.80 -23.36
N SER A 389 11.76 10.07 -22.21
CA SER A 389 12.46 10.42 -20.97
C SER A 389 11.75 9.69 -19.85
N GLU A 390 12.47 9.07 -18.92
CA GLU A 390 11.89 8.48 -17.71
C GLU A 390 11.13 9.56 -16.93
N GLU A 391 9.82 9.65 -17.16
CA GLU A 391 8.96 10.62 -16.50
C GLU A 391 8.70 10.10 -15.09
N VAL A 392 9.47 10.60 -14.11
CA VAL A 392 9.16 10.41 -12.69
C VAL A 392 7.75 10.97 -12.49
N ALA A 393 6.84 10.17 -11.92
CA ALA A 393 5.48 10.62 -11.71
C ALA A 393 5.51 11.87 -10.82
N LEU A 394 4.80 12.92 -11.25
CA LEU A 394 4.81 14.21 -10.57
C LEU A 394 4.39 14.07 -9.10
N GLU A 395 3.54 13.10 -8.77
CA GLU A 395 3.11 12.81 -7.41
C GLU A 395 4.25 12.30 -6.50
N ASP A 396 5.18 11.51 -7.07
CA ASP A 396 6.34 10.96 -6.35
C ASP A 396 7.36 12.07 -6.02
N LEU A 397 7.49 13.08 -6.88
CA LEU A 397 8.33 14.27 -6.61
C LEU A 397 7.79 15.11 -5.45
N PHE A 398 6.50 14.96 -5.11
CA PHE A 398 5.81 15.71 -4.05
C PHE A 398 5.39 14.80 -2.87
N GLU A 399 6.05 13.64 -2.69
CA GLU A 399 5.75 12.65 -1.66
C GLU A 399 5.83 13.22 -0.22
N GLY A 400 6.61 14.29 0.00
CA GLY A 400 6.69 15.01 1.28
C GLY A 400 5.95 16.35 1.35
N ALA A 401 5.39 16.82 0.24
CA ALA A 401 4.78 18.14 0.16
C ALA A 401 3.34 18.13 0.70
N TRP A 402 2.89 19.25 1.26
CA TRP A 402 1.49 19.42 1.63
C TRP A 402 1.01 20.86 1.39
N ILE A 403 -0.28 20.99 1.17
CA ILE A 403 -0.94 22.28 1.01
C ILE A 403 -1.20 22.83 2.41
N ASP A 404 -0.60 23.97 2.77
CA ASP A 404 -0.87 24.70 4.01
C ASP A 404 -1.77 25.90 3.75
N ILE A 405 -2.68 26.17 4.69
CA ILE A 405 -3.60 27.30 4.60
C ILE A 405 -3.46 28.09 5.89
N LYS A 406 -3.06 29.35 5.75
CA LYS A 406 -2.69 30.17 6.90
C LYS A 406 -3.92 30.49 7.74
N GLY A 407 -3.80 30.26 9.05
CA GLY A 407 -4.80 30.66 10.04
C GLY A 407 -5.96 29.70 10.24
N ILE A 408 -5.96 28.52 9.58
CA ILE A 408 -6.93 27.46 9.88
C ILE A 408 -6.37 26.45 10.87
N GLY A 409 -7.22 25.99 11.80
CA GLY A 409 -6.86 25.01 12.81
C GLY A 409 -8.08 24.52 13.59
N ARG A 410 -7.88 23.66 14.59
CA ARG A 410 -8.99 23.07 15.36
C ARG A 410 -9.88 24.13 16.04
N SER A 411 -9.30 25.23 16.49
CA SER A 411 -10.00 26.35 17.14
C SER A 411 -10.46 27.44 16.17
N ASN A 412 -10.01 27.41 14.91
CA ASN A 412 -10.37 28.38 13.90
C ASN A 412 -10.63 27.68 12.55
N PRO A 413 -11.83 27.11 12.36
CA PRO A 413 -12.17 26.40 11.14
C PRO A 413 -12.30 27.37 9.96
N MET A 414 -12.12 26.83 8.75
CA MET A 414 -12.36 27.58 7.53
C MET A 414 -13.85 27.94 7.41
N ARG A 415 -14.17 29.17 6.99
CA ARG A 415 -15.55 29.66 6.84
C ARG A 415 -15.83 30.15 5.43
N LYS A 416 -17.04 29.92 4.95
CA LYS A 416 -17.50 30.35 3.63
C LYS A 416 -17.35 31.87 3.46
N GLY A 417 -16.92 32.30 2.28
CA GLY A 417 -16.80 33.72 1.94
C GLY A 417 -15.60 34.46 2.54
N ILE A 418 -14.84 33.85 3.45
CA ILE A 418 -13.60 34.43 4.00
C ILE A 418 -12.41 34.08 3.09
N SER A 419 -11.49 35.03 2.91
CA SER A 419 -10.29 34.87 2.10
C SER A 419 -9.14 34.30 2.93
N TYR A 420 -8.56 33.19 2.48
CA TYR A 420 -7.42 32.53 3.14
C TYR A 420 -6.22 32.48 2.21
N LYS A 421 -5.02 32.60 2.77
CA LYS A 421 -3.77 32.42 2.00
C LYS A 421 -3.41 30.95 1.96
N VAL A 422 -3.17 30.41 0.78
CA VAL A 422 -2.73 29.03 0.56
C VAL A 422 -1.27 29.01 0.11
N THR A 423 -0.52 28.01 0.56
CA THR A 423 0.89 27.79 0.19
C THR A 423 1.16 26.31 0.05
N LEU A 424 2.12 25.93 -0.79
CA LEU A 424 2.66 24.59 -0.80
C LEU A 424 3.90 24.55 0.09
N GLN A 425 3.96 23.59 1.02
CA GLN A 425 5.09 23.40 1.92
C GLN A 425 5.86 22.14 1.54
N LYS A 426 7.19 22.20 1.62
CA LYS A 426 8.11 21.10 1.31
C LYS A 426 7.99 20.54 -0.12
N GLY A 427 7.69 21.39 -1.09
CA GLY A 427 7.83 21.03 -2.50
C GLY A 427 9.30 21.01 -2.94
N PRO A 428 9.63 20.42 -4.11
CA PRO A 428 10.94 20.56 -4.73
C PRO A 428 11.22 22.05 -5.00
N SER A 429 12.34 22.56 -4.51
CA SER A 429 12.68 24.00 -4.59
C SER A 429 12.79 24.51 -6.03
N ASP A 430 13.12 23.62 -6.96
CA ASP A 430 13.22 23.85 -8.40
C ASP A 430 11.85 23.94 -9.11
N LEU A 431 10.78 23.49 -8.46
CA LEU A 431 9.40 23.52 -8.97
C LEU A 431 8.48 24.47 -8.18
N GLU A 432 8.99 25.13 -7.14
CA GLU A 432 8.27 26.19 -6.42
C GLU A 432 7.97 27.37 -7.37
N GLY A 433 6.69 27.74 -7.49
CA GLY A 433 6.23 28.84 -8.35
C GLY A 433 5.93 28.46 -9.80
N GLN A 434 6.21 27.21 -10.23
CA GLN A 434 5.83 26.74 -11.57
C GLN A 434 4.39 26.18 -11.64
N GLY A 435 3.73 26.03 -10.49
CA GLY A 435 2.39 25.48 -10.42
C GLY A 435 1.31 26.52 -10.17
N GLN A 436 0.07 26.08 -10.32
CA GLN A 436 -1.12 26.89 -10.15
C GLN A 436 -2.13 26.17 -9.27
N TRP A 437 -2.85 26.92 -8.46
CA TRP A 437 -3.97 26.40 -7.68
C TRP A 437 -5.16 26.14 -8.60
N GLN A 438 -5.85 25.01 -8.41
CA GLN A 438 -7.08 24.68 -9.11
C GLN A 438 -8.11 24.10 -8.14
N SER A 439 -9.36 24.53 -8.31
CA SER A 439 -10.50 24.02 -7.54
C SER A 439 -11.81 24.46 -8.18
N THR A 440 -12.83 23.59 -8.10
CA THR A 440 -14.22 23.93 -8.38
C THR A 440 -14.88 24.63 -7.18
N ASP A 441 -14.42 24.34 -5.97
CA ASP A 441 -15.06 24.68 -4.70
C ASP A 441 -14.55 26.01 -4.12
N PHE A 442 -13.38 26.45 -4.58
CA PHE A 442 -12.76 27.72 -4.20
C PHE A 442 -12.74 28.72 -5.37
N THR A 443 -12.92 29.99 -5.06
CA THR A 443 -12.54 31.09 -5.95
C THR A 443 -11.09 31.44 -5.67
N ILE A 444 -10.24 31.28 -6.67
CA ILE A 444 -8.79 31.47 -6.58
C ILE A 444 -8.45 32.88 -7.06
N LYS A 445 -7.77 33.65 -6.23
CA LYS A 445 -7.30 35.00 -6.53
C LYS A 445 -5.82 34.98 -6.91
N SER A 446 -5.39 35.98 -7.67
CA SER A 446 -4.03 36.12 -8.22
C SER A 446 -2.89 36.22 -7.19
N ASN A 447 -3.19 36.28 -5.90
CA ASN A 447 -2.24 36.42 -4.80
C ASN A 447 -2.20 35.18 -3.88
N ASP A 448 -2.39 33.98 -4.45
CA ASP A 448 -2.47 32.72 -3.72
C ASP A 448 -3.49 32.76 -2.57
N SER A 449 -4.59 33.46 -2.81
CA SER A 449 -5.70 33.54 -1.86
C SER A 449 -6.91 32.79 -2.40
N ILE A 450 -7.56 32.03 -1.55
CA ILE A 450 -8.73 31.22 -1.88
C ILE A 450 -9.91 31.65 -1.03
N VAL A 451 -11.10 31.65 -1.64
CA VAL A 451 -12.37 31.95 -0.98
C VAL A 451 -13.32 30.77 -1.20
N PRO A 452 -13.80 30.09 -0.15
CA PRO A 452 -14.73 28.96 -0.34
C PRO A 452 -16.08 29.44 -0.89
N LYS A 453 -16.61 28.72 -1.88
CA LYS A 453 -17.91 29.03 -2.52
C LYS A 453 -19.10 28.43 -1.78
N HIS A 454 -18.90 27.33 -1.06
CA HIS A 454 -19.94 26.66 -0.27
C HIS A 454 -19.38 26.14 1.06
N THR A 455 -20.29 25.64 1.90
CA THR A 455 -19.96 24.91 3.14
C THR A 455 -19.85 23.42 2.87
N GLY A 456 -19.28 22.66 3.79
CA GLY A 456 -19.08 21.22 3.66
C GLY A 456 -17.66 20.88 3.21
N GLU A 457 -17.51 19.74 2.55
CA GLU A 457 -16.22 19.29 2.03
C GLU A 457 -15.84 20.08 0.78
N CYS A 458 -14.64 20.65 0.76
CA CYS A 458 -14.09 21.40 -0.36
C CYS A 458 -12.69 20.92 -0.68
N VAL A 459 -12.37 20.79 -1.97
CA VAL A 459 -11.11 20.23 -2.46
C VAL A 459 -10.30 21.31 -3.16
N ILE A 460 -9.00 21.37 -2.86
CA ILE A 460 -8.05 22.22 -3.58
C ILE A 460 -6.85 21.40 -4.05
N SER A 461 -6.42 21.64 -5.28
CA SER A 461 -5.28 20.99 -5.90
C SER A 461 -4.23 22.01 -6.35
N TYR A 462 -2.98 21.60 -6.32
CA TYR A 462 -1.86 22.30 -6.92
C TYR A 462 -1.44 21.55 -8.19
N MET A 463 -1.41 22.25 -9.32
CA MET A 463 -1.18 21.70 -10.65
C MET A 463 0.15 22.20 -11.20
N ILE A 464 0.94 21.34 -11.85
CA ILE A 464 2.13 21.75 -12.61
C ILE A 464 2.00 21.15 -14.01
N ASN A 465 2.16 21.99 -15.05
CA ASN A 465 2.05 21.57 -16.46
C ASN A 465 0.78 20.76 -16.77
N GLY A 466 -0.35 21.14 -16.17
CA GLY A 466 -1.65 20.47 -16.37
C GLY A 466 -1.83 19.13 -15.65
N LYS A 467 -0.83 18.66 -14.89
CA LYS A 467 -0.92 17.46 -14.04
C LYS A 467 -1.09 17.84 -12.56
N VAL A 468 -1.84 17.02 -11.82
CA VAL A 468 -2.05 17.21 -10.38
C VAL A 468 -0.77 16.85 -9.63
N ALA A 469 -0.19 17.80 -8.90
CA ALA A 469 0.97 17.55 -8.04
C ALA A 469 0.55 17.18 -6.61
N LYS A 470 -0.48 17.86 -6.07
CA LYS A 470 -1.01 17.59 -4.72
C LYS A 470 -2.45 18.02 -4.59
N THR A 471 -3.21 17.31 -3.75
CA THR A 471 -4.61 17.63 -3.42
C THR A 471 -4.79 17.65 -1.90
N ARG A 472 -5.66 18.54 -1.42
CA ARG A 472 -6.09 18.61 -0.02
C ARG A 472 -7.60 18.85 0.07
N THR A 473 -8.24 18.05 0.91
CA THR A 473 -9.65 18.18 1.28
C THR A 473 -9.79 18.96 2.60
N ILE A 474 -10.71 19.91 2.66
CA ILE A 474 -10.94 20.82 3.80
C ILE A 474 -12.43 20.90 4.09
N ILE A 475 -12.81 20.87 5.37
CA ILE A 475 -14.19 21.12 5.79
C ILE A 475 -14.41 22.61 6.05
N VAL A 476 -15.36 23.20 5.33
CA VAL A 476 -15.74 24.61 5.40
C VAL A 476 -17.05 24.77 6.18
N GLN A 477 -17.02 25.62 7.19
CA GLN A 477 -18.18 25.97 8.01
C GLN A 477 -18.88 27.22 7.48
N LYS A 478 -20.08 27.46 7.99
CA LYS A 478 -20.91 28.61 7.62
C LYS A 478 -20.27 29.94 7.99
#